data_AF-A0A1H3ESV9-F1
#
_entry.id   AF-A0A1H3ESV9-F1
#
_cell.length_a   1.000
_cell.length_b   1.000
_cell.length_c   1.000
_cell.angle_alpha   90.00
_cell.angle_beta   90.00
_cell.angle_gamma   90.00
#
_symmetry.space_group_name_H-M   'P 1'
#
loop_
_entity.id
_entity.type
_entity.pdbx_description
1 polymer ?
#
loop_
_entity_poly.entity_id
_entity_poly.type
_entity_poly.pdbx_seq_one_letter_code
_entity_poly.pdbx_strand_id
1 'polypeptide(L)'
;MDARGGDRAQSMQIGAILLFGFLIVSISVMQATVIPDQNRQVEFAAYQEAAADLTDVRNDVLAAASRDAALGTTVNTGVDYPNRLLFVNPGPPPNRLATTDERTIAIENVQAVDGEPGNVRTFVESSVDGRAYATRDVRFDPDYNVFEGQPMVVTGQEAYRVADNRPIPMASQTLLQDDRIRVTLLRGDVDAGGESVSLTAATTSAATQTVVVTGSRDGQDNIELRFQPPAGVDASGWVATTGARLESSNDRVIDVASTGGDVVVTLDGTRRYRLQTAVVTVQDGDDGGTTNGEPDPAYVTTVLGQSRVVPPNTELPIVVEVRDRYNNPVSGATVEFSVTNGGSFVGPSTISTNAGGRAEVVFTGPTANTEYTVTATILDGSETYESASYDIQVTQGPQGQQGGGGGNGQGGGQGGGQGGGQGNN
;
A
#
# COMPACT_ATOMS: atom_id res chain seq x y z
N MET A 1 -80.72 -59.19 11.57
CA MET A 1 -80.56 -57.92 10.85
C MET A 1 -81.21 -56.84 11.71
N ASP A 2 -80.62 -55.73 12.09
CA ASP A 2 -79.25 -55.23 11.96
C ASP A 2 -79.20 -53.90 12.76
N ALA A 3 -77.99 -53.35 12.88
CA ALA A 3 -77.73 -51.92 13.14
C ALA A 3 -77.94 -51.38 14.56
N ARG A 4 -77.00 -51.69 15.48
CA ARG A 4 -76.61 -50.79 16.60
C ARG A 4 -75.08 -50.73 16.83
N GLY A 5 -74.29 -50.93 15.78
CA GLY A 5 -72.82 -50.89 15.82
C GLY A 5 -72.16 -49.81 14.96
N GLY A 6 -72.91 -49.07 14.12
CA GLY A 6 -72.36 -48.17 13.10
C GLY A 6 -71.96 -46.77 13.57
N ASP A 7 -72.73 -46.13 14.47
CA ASP A 7 -72.54 -44.70 14.77
C ASP A 7 -71.29 -44.39 15.61
N ARG A 8 -70.83 -45.32 16.46
CA ARG A 8 -69.62 -45.10 17.30
C ARG A 8 -68.33 -45.18 16.48
N ALA A 9 -68.30 -45.95 15.41
CA ALA A 9 -67.17 -46.04 14.49
C ALA A 9 -67.06 -44.77 13.62
N GLN A 10 -68.19 -44.18 13.24
CA GLN A 10 -68.24 -42.97 12.43
C GLN A 10 -67.72 -41.73 13.19
N SER A 11 -68.01 -41.58 14.49
CA SER A 11 -67.46 -40.47 15.29
C SER A 11 -65.94 -40.56 15.47
N MET A 12 -65.38 -41.77 15.61
CA MET A 12 -63.92 -41.96 15.66
C MET A 12 -63.27 -41.61 14.32
N GLN A 13 -63.88 -41.99 13.21
CA GLN A 13 -63.37 -41.68 11.87
C GLN A 13 -63.45 -40.19 11.56
N ILE A 14 -64.55 -39.51 11.91
CA ILE A 14 -64.70 -38.06 11.74
C ILE A 14 -63.70 -37.32 12.65
N GLY A 15 -63.50 -37.76 13.89
CA GLY A 15 -62.50 -37.20 14.79
C GLY A 15 -61.07 -37.33 14.25
N ALA A 16 -60.73 -38.50 13.68
CA ALA A 16 -59.42 -38.73 13.06
C ALA A 16 -59.20 -37.87 11.81
N ILE A 17 -60.22 -37.72 10.94
CA ILE A 17 -60.13 -36.85 9.75
C ILE A 17 -59.97 -35.39 10.15
N LEU A 18 -60.69 -34.92 11.16
CA LEU A 18 -60.57 -33.55 11.66
C LEU A 18 -59.20 -33.28 12.29
N LEU A 19 -58.69 -34.20 13.12
CA LEU A 19 -57.34 -34.09 13.69
C LEU A 19 -56.26 -34.09 12.59
N PHE A 20 -56.40 -34.95 11.58
CA PHE A 20 -55.50 -34.96 10.44
C PHE A 20 -55.61 -33.66 9.63
N GLY A 21 -56.82 -33.13 9.43
CA GLY A 21 -57.05 -31.84 8.79
C GLY A 21 -56.38 -30.69 9.54
N PHE A 22 -56.51 -30.63 10.87
CA PHE A 22 -55.81 -29.64 11.69
C PHE A 22 -54.30 -29.82 11.66
N LEU A 23 -53.79 -31.06 11.61
CA LEU A 23 -52.36 -31.33 11.47
C LEU A 23 -51.83 -30.80 10.14
N ILE A 24 -52.50 -31.09 9.03
CA ILE A 24 -52.10 -30.60 7.70
C ILE A 24 -52.15 -29.08 7.65
N VAL A 25 -53.22 -28.44 8.15
CA VAL A 25 -53.31 -26.98 8.23
C VAL A 25 -52.17 -26.41 9.09
N SER A 26 -51.85 -27.04 10.22
CA SER A 26 -50.75 -26.60 11.09
C SER A 26 -49.38 -26.74 10.41
N ILE A 27 -49.15 -27.85 9.70
CA ILE A 27 -47.92 -28.07 8.90
C ILE A 27 -47.82 -27.05 7.78
N SER A 28 -48.92 -26.76 7.09
CA SER A 28 -48.96 -25.75 6.03
C SER A 28 -48.67 -24.35 6.58
N VAL A 29 -49.25 -23.98 7.73
CA VAL A 29 -48.95 -22.70 8.40
C VAL A 29 -47.48 -22.62 8.81
N MET A 30 -46.92 -23.70 9.40
CA MET A 30 -45.50 -23.77 9.75
C MET A 30 -44.61 -23.57 8.51
N GLN A 31 -44.86 -24.31 7.42
CA GLN A 31 -44.09 -24.20 6.18
C GLN A 31 -44.22 -22.81 5.52
N ALA A 32 -45.36 -22.13 5.67
CA ALA A 32 -45.60 -20.83 5.05
C ALA A 32 -45.08 -19.63 5.85
N THR A 33 -44.83 -19.77 7.16
CA THR A 33 -44.49 -18.64 8.03
C THR A 33 -43.25 -18.91 8.89
N VAL A 34 -43.33 -19.92 9.75
CA VAL A 34 -42.28 -20.26 10.73
C VAL A 34 -40.97 -20.68 10.04
N ILE A 35 -41.07 -21.52 9.01
CA ILE A 35 -39.91 -22.03 8.27
C ILE A 35 -39.16 -20.89 7.54
N PRO A 36 -39.82 -20.00 6.78
CA PRO A 36 -39.19 -18.79 6.24
C PRO A 36 -38.56 -17.89 7.31
N ASP A 37 -39.23 -17.66 8.44
CA ASP A 37 -38.69 -16.81 9.50
C ASP A 37 -37.43 -17.40 10.13
N GLN A 38 -37.39 -18.72 10.34
CA GLN A 38 -36.20 -19.44 10.79
C GLN A 38 -35.07 -19.36 9.75
N ASN A 39 -35.38 -19.57 8.46
CA ASN A 39 -34.37 -19.48 7.40
C ASN A 39 -33.78 -18.07 7.33
N ARG A 40 -34.61 -17.03 7.47
CA ARG A 40 -34.16 -15.63 7.48
C ARG A 40 -33.20 -15.35 8.63
N GLN A 41 -33.40 -15.95 9.81
CA GLN A 41 -32.47 -15.81 10.93
C GLN A 41 -31.11 -16.47 10.63
N VAL A 42 -31.12 -17.65 10.00
CA VAL A 42 -29.89 -18.35 9.60
C VAL A 42 -29.15 -17.57 8.51
N GLU A 43 -29.86 -17.11 7.48
CA GLU A 43 -29.28 -16.30 6.40
C GLU A 43 -28.74 -14.96 6.92
N PHE A 44 -29.43 -14.30 7.87
CA PHE A 44 -28.92 -13.08 8.52
C PHE A 44 -27.67 -13.34 9.38
N ALA A 45 -27.57 -14.50 10.02
CA ALA A 45 -26.37 -14.89 10.75
C ALA A 45 -25.18 -15.09 9.79
N ALA A 46 -25.38 -15.84 8.71
CA ALA A 46 -24.37 -16.03 7.66
C ALA A 46 -23.93 -14.69 7.04
N TYR A 47 -24.86 -13.77 6.80
CA TYR A 47 -24.55 -12.42 6.32
C TYR A 47 -23.69 -11.60 7.29
N GLN A 48 -23.88 -11.78 8.60
CA GLN A 48 -23.02 -11.11 9.60
C GLN A 48 -21.63 -11.74 9.67
N GLU A 49 -21.54 -13.06 9.51
CA GLU A 49 -20.26 -13.79 9.45
C GLU A 49 -19.45 -13.36 8.22
N ALA A 50 -20.07 -13.35 7.03
CA ALA A 50 -19.43 -12.82 5.81
C ALA A 50 -18.91 -11.38 5.98
N ALA A 51 -19.59 -10.55 6.77
CA ALA A 51 -19.14 -9.19 7.06
C ALA A 51 -17.91 -9.15 7.98
N ALA A 52 -17.83 -10.05 8.96
CA ALA A 52 -16.65 -10.20 9.79
C ALA A 52 -15.47 -10.70 8.94
N ASP A 53 -15.69 -11.73 8.13
CA ASP A 53 -14.67 -12.31 7.24
C ASP A 53 -14.13 -11.27 6.24
N LEU A 54 -15.00 -10.43 5.65
CA LEU A 54 -14.55 -9.36 4.76
C LEU A 54 -13.78 -8.24 5.49
N THR A 55 -14.03 -8.05 6.78
CA THR A 55 -13.20 -7.16 7.60
C THR A 55 -11.80 -7.77 7.81
N ASP A 56 -11.71 -9.09 7.93
CA ASP A 56 -10.43 -9.80 8.02
C ASP A 56 -9.67 -9.81 6.68
N VAL A 57 -10.36 -9.99 5.55
CA VAL A 57 -9.77 -9.80 4.20
C VAL A 57 -9.17 -8.40 4.07
N ARG A 58 -9.88 -7.37 4.55
CA ARG A 58 -9.37 -6.00 4.55
C ARG A 58 -8.12 -5.85 5.44
N ASN A 59 -8.08 -6.51 6.59
CA ASN A 59 -6.91 -6.52 7.47
C ASN A 59 -5.71 -7.21 6.82
N ASP A 60 -5.94 -8.32 6.10
CA ASP A 60 -4.93 -9.03 5.32
C ASP A 60 -4.35 -8.14 4.21
N VAL A 61 -5.20 -7.42 3.48
CA VAL A 61 -4.78 -6.42 2.47
C VAL A 61 -3.91 -5.34 3.10
N LEU A 62 -4.31 -4.77 4.24
CA LEU A 62 -3.52 -3.74 4.93
C LEU A 62 -2.19 -4.28 5.46
N ALA A 63 -2.17 -5.52 5.93
CA ALA A 63 -0.96 -6.18 6.40
C ALA A 63 0.00 -6.46 5.23
N ALA A 64 -0.47 -7.01 4.11
CA ALA A 64 0.31 -7.20 2.88
C ALA A 64 0.81 -5.87 2.30
N ALA A 65 0.01 -4.80 2.35
CA ALA A 65 0.44 -3.49 1.88
C ALA A 65 1.67 -2.92 2.61
N SER A 66 1.97 -3.38 3.83
CA SER A 66 3.02 -2.83 4.70
C SER A 66 4.33 -3.62 4.71
N ARG A 67 4.35 -4.85 4.20
CA ARG A 67 5.49 -5.78 4.26
C ARG A 67 5.34 -6.85 3.18
N ASP A 68 6.43 -7.48 2.81
CA ASP A 68 6.37 -8.67 1.97
C ASP A 68 5.64 -9.82 2.70
N ALA A 69 4.38 -10.04 2.35
CA ALA A 69 3.52 -11.06 2.94
C ALA A 69 2.44 -11.55 1.95
N ALA A 70 2.04 -12.80 2.16
CA ALA A 70 0.83 -13.40 1.60
C ALA A 70 -0.02 -13.92 2.77
N LEU A 71 -1.24 -13.41 2.89
CA LEU A 71 -2.17 -13.72 3.97
C LEU A 71 -3.50 -14.13 3.35
N GLY A 72 -4.23 -15.02 4.01
CA GLY A 72 -5.49 -15.51 3.46
C GLY A 72 -6.57 -15.67 4.52
N THR A 73 -7.79 -15.36 4.10
CA THR A 73 -9.02 -15.46 4.89
C THR A 73 -10.06 -16.22 4.08
N THR A 74 -10.72 -17.17 4.72
CA THR A 74 -11.88 -17.87 4.14
C THR A 74 -13.14 -17.07 4.46
N VAL A 75 -13.83 -16.63 3.42
CA VAL A 75 -15.11 -15.92 3.51
C VAL A 75 -16.24 -16.92 3.37
N ASN A 76 -17.11 -17.00 4.38
CA ASN A 76 -18.29 -17.85 4.33
C ASN A 76 -19.38 -17.19 3.49
N THR A 77 -19.46 -17.57 2.22
CA THR A 77 -20.44 -17.03 1.26
C THR A 77 -21.73 -17.83 1.23
N GLY A 78 -21.79 -19.02 1.83
CA GLY A 78 -22.95 -19.91 1.81
C GLY A 78 -23.87 -19.82 3.02
N VAL A 79 -24.80 -20.78 3.10
CA VAL A 79 -25.73 -20.94 4.22
C VAL A 79 -25.99 -22.42 4.49
N ASP A 80 -25.78 -22.83 5.73
CA ASP A 80 -26.13 -24.17 6.21
C ASP A 80 -27.51 -24.17 6.87
N TYR A 81 -28.55 -24.54 6.09
CA TYR A 81 -29.88 -24.68 6.64
C TYR A 81 -29.99 -25.90 7.56
N PRO A 82 -30.67 -25.80 8.72
CA PRO A 82 -30.85 -26.93 9.62
C PRO A 82 -31.64 -28.07 8.94
N ASN A 83 -31.22 -29.31 9.17
CA ASN A 83 -31.92 -30.48 8.65
C ASN A 83 -33.34 -30.59 9.24
N ARG A 84 -34.34 -30.78 8.37
CA ARG A 84 -35.75 -30.89 8.75
C ARG A 84 -36.34 -32.20 8.23
N LEU A 85 -37.04 -32.94 9.10
CA LEU A 85 -37.61 -34.26 8.77
C LEU A 85 -38.88 -34.19 7.90
N LEU A 86 -39.70 -33.14 8.07
CA LEU A 86 -41.02 -33.00 7.43
C LEU A 86 -41.14 -31.73 6.58
N PHE A 87 -40.09 -30.92 6.48
CA PHE A 87 -40.11 -29.61 5.83
C PHE A 87 -38.99 -29.51 4.82
N VAL A 88 -39.17 -28.65 3.82
CA VAL A 88 -38.21 -28.45 2.73
C VAL A 88 -37.46 -27.15 2.95
N ASN A 89 -36.13 -27.20 2.84
CA ASN A 89 -35.25 -26.04 2.80
C ASN A 89 -35.06 -25.57 1.35
N PRO A 90 -34.80 -24.26 1.13
CA PRO A 90 -34.39 -23.79 -0.18
C PRO A 90 -33.02 -24.37 -0.57
N GLY A 91 -32.65 -24.22 -1.84
CA GLY A 91 -31.31 -24.57 -2.30
C GLY A 91 -30.24 -23.63 -1.74
N PRO A 92 -28.95 -23.94 -1.97
CA PRO A 92 -27.86 -23.02 -1.65
C PRO A 92 -28.07 -21.66 -2.33
N PRO A 93 -27.91 -20.53 -1.63
CA PRO A 93 -28.05 -19.22 -2.23
C PRO A 93 -26.89 -18.95 -3.21
N PRO A 94 -27.14 -18.38 -4.40
CA PRO A 94 -26.12 -18.07 -5.40
C PRO A 94 -25.35 -16.77 -5.07
N ASN A 95 -24.91 -16.62 -3.82
CA ASN A 95 -24.09 -15.50 -3.38
C ASN A 95 -22.78 -15.44 -4.17
N ARG A 96 -22.31 -14.23 -4.51
CA ARG A 96 -21.12 -14.03 -5.35
C ARG A 96 -20.11 -13.11 -4.68
N LEU A 97 -18.84 -13.48 -4.76
CA LEU A 97 -17.69 -12.69 -4.34
C LEU A 97 -16.78 -12.46 -5.55
N ALA A 98 -16.54 -11.20 -5.91
CA ALA A 98 -15.75 -10.89 -7.10
C ALA A 98 -14.96 -9.60 -6.98
N THR A 99 -13.92 -9.43 -7.81
CA THR A 99 -13.32 -8.11 -8.01
C THR A 99 -14.16 -7.25 -8.95
N THR A 100 -14.15 -5.94 -8.72
CA THR A 100 -14.88 -4.97 -9.55
C THR A 100 -14.11 -4.64 -10.84
N ASP A 101 -14.77 -3.89 -11.73
CA ASP A 101 -14.09 -3.14 -12.78
C ASP A 101 -13.03 -2.19 -12.19
N GLU A 102 -12.05 -1.83 -13.02
CA GLU A 102 -11.01 -0.88 -12.63
C GLU A 102 -11.58 0.52 -12.46
N ARG A 103 -11.12 1.18 -11.39
CA ARG A 103 -11.35 2.58 -11.12
C ARG A 103 -10.04 3.27 -10.81
N THR A 104 -10.04 4.59 -10.83
CA THR A 104 -8.82 5.38 -10.64
C THR A 104 -8.77 6.13 -9.30
N ILE A 105 -7.55 6.30 -8.81
CA ILE A 105 -7.18 7.26 -7.76
C ILE A 105 -5.97 8.05 -8.21
N ALA A 106 -5.98 9.36 -8.02
CA ALA A 106 -4.90 10.28 -8.34
C ALA A 106 -4.59 11.18 -7.15
N ILE A 107 -3.33 11.61 -7.09
CA ILE A 107 -2.84 12.61 -6.13
C ILE A 107 -2.38 13.80 -6.97
N GLU A 108 -3.06 14.93 -6.80
CA GLU A 108 -2.86 16.15 -7.57
C GLU A 108 -2.28 17.25 -6.67
N ASN A 109 -1.52 18.15 -7.28
CA ASN A 109 -0.84 19.28 -6.65
C ASN A 109 0.10 18.84 -5.51
N VAL A 110 0.89 17.79 -5.74
CA VAL A 110 1.83 17.26 -4.75
C VAL A 110 3.29 17.49 -5.15
N GLN A 111 4.11 17.88 -4.20
CA GLN A 111 5.57 17.93 -4.35
C GLN A 111 6.27 17.29 -3.15
N ALA A 112 7.46 16.73 -3.36
CA ALA A 112 8.29 16.28 -2.25
C ALA A 112 9.01 17.47 -1.60
N VAL A 113 9.28 17.39 -0.30
CA VAL A 113 9.96 18.48 0.43
C VAL A 113 11.47 18.51 0.13
N ASP A 114 12.13 19.66 0.30
CA ASP A 114 13.58 19.84 0.07
C ASP A 114 14.49 18.86 0.82
N GLY A 115 14.01 18.27 1.90
CA GLY A 115 14.75 17.25 2.67
C GLY A 115 14.82 15.88 1.98
N GLU A 116 13.99 15.63 0.97
CA GLU A 116 14.02 14.41 0.18
C GLU A 116 15.15 14.47 -0.86
N PRO A 117 15.77 13.33 -1.21
CA PRO A 117 16.79 13.28 -2.25
C PRO A 117 16.30 13.87 -3.57
N GLY A 118 17.20 14.54 -4.32
CA GLY A 118 16.84 15.22 -5.58
C GLY A 118 16.07 14.34 -6.56
N ASN A 119 16.48 13.08 -6.74
CA ASN A 119 15.80 12.15 -7.64
C ASN A 119 14.39 11.78 -7.14
N VAL A 120 14.19 11.67 -5.83
CA VAL A 120 12.85 11.44 -5.25
C VAL A 120 11.96 12.64 -5.55
N ARG A 121 12.48 13.87 -5.40
CA ARG A 121 11.73 15.09 -5.71
C ARG A 121 11.32 15.15 -7.18
N THR A 122 12.29 15.01 -8.08
CA THR A 122 12.03 14.97 -9.52
C THR A 122 10.99 13.90 -9.86
N PHE A 123 11.12 12.69 -9.32
CA PHE A 123 10.18 11.59 -9.60
C PHE A 123 8.75 11.89 -9.10
N VAL A 124 8.59 12.46 -7.90
CA VAL A 124 7.27 12.85 -7.40
C VAL A 124 6.62 13.88 -8.32
N GLU A 125 7.36 14.93 -8.68
CA GLU A 125 6.87 16.03 -9.49
C GLU A 125 6.57 15.62 -10.94
N SER A 126 7.34 14.68 -11.52
CA SER A 126 7.16 14.25 -12.92
C SER A 126 6.24 13.05 -13.10
N SER A 127 6.09 12.20 -12.08
CA SER A 127 5.56 10.85 -12.25
C SER A 127 4.58 10.39 -11.16
N VAL A 128 4.37 11.20 -10.12
CA VAL A 128 3.33 10.97 -9.10
C VAL A 128 2.25 12.05 -9.19
N ASP A 129 2.63 13.33 -9.32
CA ASP A 129 1.69 14.43 -9.42
C ASP A 129 0.76 14.31 -10.64
N GLY A 130 -0.55 14.34 -10.40
CA GLY A 130 -1.59 14.19 -11.42
C GLY A 130 -1.71 12.79 -12.02
N ARG A 131 -0.93 11.82 -11.54
CA ARG A 131 -0.98 10.46 -12.08
C ARG A 131 -2.18 9.69 -11.55
N ALA A 132 -2.97 9.15 -12.48
CA ALA A 132 -4.02 8.19 -12.16
C ALA A 132 -3.45 6.77 -11.98
N TYR A 133 -3.79 6.15 -10.86
CA TYR A 133 -3.51 4.76 -10.53
C TYR A 133 -4.78 3.92 -10.64
N ALA A 134 -4.72 2.83 -11.40
CA ALA A 134 -5.81 1.87 -11.48
C ALA A 134 -5.83 0.97 -10.23
N THR A 135 -7.03 0.73 -9.71
CA THR A 135 -7.32 -0.18 -8.62
C THR A 135 -8.66 -0.85 -8.85
N ARG A 136 -8.84 -2.05 -8.27
CA ARG A 136 -10.14 -2.72 -8.15
C ARG A 136 -10.56 -2.72 -6.68
N ASP A 137 -11.76 -3.21 -6.42
CA ASP A 137 -12.24 -3.52 -5.07
C ASP A 137 -12.76 -4.97 -5.05
N VAL A 138 -12.85 -5.57 -3.87
CA VAL A 138 -13.51 -6.87 -3.67
C VAL A 138 -14.95 -6.60 -3.25
N ARG A 139 -15.91 -7.21 -3.95
CA ARG A 139 -17.34 -7.01 -3.74
C ARG A 139 -18.04 -8.34 -3.47
N PHE A 140 -18.81 -8.37 -2.40
CA PHE A 140 -19.74 -9.44 -2.08
C PHE A 140 -21.17 -9.00 -2.40
N ASP A 141 -21.81 -9.70 -3.33
CA ASP A 141 -23.20 -9.53 -3.72
C ASP A 141 -24.04 -10.67 -3.12
N PRO A 142 -24.77 -10.40 -2.01
CA PRO A 142 -25.65 -11.38 -1.40
C PRO A 142 -26.93 -11.57 -2.24
N ASP A 143 -27.29 -12.81 -2.49
CA ASP A 143 -28.54 -13.29 -3.11
C ASP A 143 -29.10 -14.46 -2.27
N TYR A 144 -29.40 -14.18 -1.00
CA TYR A 144 -30.00 -15.18 -0.11
C TYR A 144 -31.48 -15.44 -0.44
N ASN A 145 -31.98 -16.62 -0.09
CA ASN A 145 -33.31 -17.05 -0.54
C ASN A 145 -34.48 -16.29 0.12
N VAL A 146 -34.35 -15.87 1.38
CA VAL A 146 -35.43 -15.20 2.14
C VAL A 146 -35.01 -13.94 2.91
N PHE A 147 -33.71 -13.66 2.98
CA PHE A 147 -33.11 -12.47 3.56
C PHE A 147 -32.54 -11.55 2.47
N GLU A 148 -32.92 -10.28 2.48
CA GLU A 148 -32.35 -9.28 1.57
C GLU A 148 -31.10 -8.65 2.20
N GLY A 149 -29.93 -9.11 1.75
CA GLY A 149 -28.64 -8.57 2.17
C GLY A 149 -28.25 -7.32 1.37
N GLN A 150 -27.51 -6.42 1.99
CA GLN A 150 -26.86 -5.31 1.29
C GLN A 150 -25.48 -5.76 0.76
N PRO A 151 -25.08 -5.36 -0.46
CA PRO A 151 -23.74 -5.63 -0.95
C PRO A 151 -22.66 -5.08 -0.01
N MET A 152 -21.53 -5.78 0.07
CA MET A 152 -20.38 -5.36 0.87
C MET A 152 -19.17 -5.17 -0.03
N VAL A 153 -18.35 -4.17 0.29
CA VAL A 153 -17.18 -3.82 -0.51
C VAL A 153 -15.97 -3.67 0.39
N VAL A 154 -14.87 -4.29 0.00
CA VAL A 154 -13.53 -4.11 0.56
C VAL A 154 -12.67 -3.40 -0.48
N THR A 155 -12.24 -2.20 -0.15
CA THR A 155 -11.28 -1.42 -0.92
C THR A 155 -9.92 -1.46 -0.23
N GLY A 156 -8.90 -0.82 -0.81
CA GLY A 156 -7.62 -0.65 -0.12
C GLY A 156 -7.68 0.29 1.07
N GLN A 157 -8.78 1.06 1.20
CA GLN A 157 -8.91 2.11 2.20
C GLN A 157 -9.97 1.79 3.26
N GLU A 158 -11.02 1.08 2.91
CA GLU A 158 -12.21 0.91 3.74
C GLU A 158 -12.90 -0.42 3.45
N ALA A 159 -13.68 -0.89 4.43
CA ALA A 159 -14.64 -1.97 4.25
C ALA A 159 -16.01 -1.45 4.69
N TYR A 160 -17.03 -1.63 3.86
CA TYR A 160 -18.36 -1.08 4.12
C TYR A 160 -19.48 -1.89 3.46
N ARG A 161 -20.71 -1.65 3.92
CA ARG A 161 -21.95 -2.11 3.28
C ARG A 161 -22.55 -0.98 2.45
N VAL A 162 -23.14 -1.32 1.31
CA VAL A 162 -23.81 -0.37 0.42
C VAL A 162 -25.26 -0.21 0.83
N ALA A 163 -25.66 1.00 1.25
CA ALA A 163 -27.05 1.33 1.54
C ALA A 163 -27.40 2.68 0.91
N ASP A 164 -28.45 2.74 0.09
CA ASP A 164 -28.91 3.97 -0.58
C ASP A 164 -27.78 4.74 -1.31
N ASN A 165 -26.95 4.02 -2.07
CA ASN A 165 -25.74 4.52 -2.74
C ASN A 165 -24.67 5.12 -1.80
N ARG A 166 -24.71 4.80 -0.51
CA ARG A 166 -23.78 5.30 0.51
C ARG A 166 -23.00 4.17 1.17
N PRO A 167 -21.75 4.41 1.57
CA PRO A 167 -20.99 3.46 2.35
C PRO A 167 -21.39 3.55 3.84
N ILE A 168 -21.81 2.42 4.39
CA ILE A 168 -22.00 2.20 5.82
C ILE A 168 -20.78 1.45 6.35
N PRO A 169 -19.86 2.11 7.08
CA PRO A 169 -18.58 1.51 7.45
C PRO A 169 -18.75 0.24 8.28
N MET A 170 -18.05 -0.82 7.87
CA MET A 170 -17.78 -2.00 8.69
C MET A 170 -16.46 -1.80 9.44
N ALA A 171 -15.50 -1.11 8.82
CA ALA A 171 -14.25 -0.69 9.42
C ALA A 171 -13.90 0.76 9.01
N SER A 172 -13.16 1.47 9.87
CA SER A 172 -12.77 2.86 9.63
C SER A 172 -11.81 2.99 8.44
N GLN A 173 -11.92 4.07 7.65
CA GLN A 173 -11.01 4.33 6.52
C GLN A 173 -9.54 4.47 6.94
N THR A 174 -8.60 4.14 6.05
CA THR A 174 -7.14 4.26 6.25
C THR A 174 -6.42 5.17 5.25
N LEU A 175 -7.15 5.81 4.33
CA LEU A 175 -6.63 6.72 3.31
C LEU A 175 -5.84 7.87 3.92
N LEU A 176 -6.38 8.48 4.97
CA LEU A 176 -5.72 9.56 5.71
C LEU A 176 -5.83 9.30 7.21
N GLN A 177 -4.68 9.15 7.85
CA GLN A 177 -4.54 8.99 9.31
C GLN A 177 -3.49 9.97 9.81
N ASP A 178 -3.90 10.96 10.61
CA ASP A 178 -3.07 12.09 11.01
C ASP A 178 -2.43 12.77 9.79
N ASP A 179 -1.10 12.66 9.63
CA ASP A 179 -0.32 13.19 8.52
C ASP A 179 0.04 12.13 7.45
N ARG A 180 -0.44 10.90 7.59
CA ARG A 180 -0.13 9.80 6.67
C ARG A 180 -1.21 9.63 5.61
N ILE A 181 -0.82 9.81 4.35
CA ILE A 181 -1.62 9.47 3.18
C ILE A 181 -1.22 8.06 2.77
N ARG A 182 -2.13 7.10 2.88
CA ARG A 182 -1.89 5.71 2.47
C ARG A 182 -2.81 5.38 1.30
N VAL A 183 -2.22 5.04 0.17
CA VAL A 183 -2.93 4.57 -1.02
C VAL A 183 -2.55 3.11 -1.25
N THR A 184 -3.49 2.22 -1.00
CA THR A 184 -3.38 0.79 -1.25
C THR A 184 -4.22 0.46 -2.46
N LEU A 185 -3.56 0.03 -3.53
CA LEU A 185 -4.15 -0.36 -4.80
C LEU A 185 -4.36 -1.86 -4.79
N LEU A 186 -5.59 -2.32 -5.08
CA LEU A 186 -5.88 -3.73 -5.25
C LEU A 186 -5.85 -4.11 -6.72
N ARG A 187 -5.33 -5.30 -6.99
CA ARG A 187 -5.32 -5.98 -8.28
C ARG A 187 -5.79 -7.40 -8.11
N GLY A 188 -5.92 -8.09 -9.24
CA GLY A 188 -6.31 -9.48 -9.30
C GLY A 188 -7.74 -9.63 -9.81
N ASP A 189 -8.02 -10.86 -10.22
CA ASP A 189 -9.31 -11.29 -10.72
C ASP A 189 -9.85 -12.31 -9.74
N VAL A 190 -11.05 -12.06 -9.24
CA VAL A 190 -11.77 -13.00 -8.37
C VAL A 190 -13.17 -13.06 -8.95
N ASP A 191 -13.66 -14.28 -9.18
CA ASP A 191 -15.05 -14.56 -9.51
C ASP A 191 -15.44 -15.91 -8.91
N ALA A 192 -15.90 -15.86 -7.67
CA ALA A 192 -16.14 -17.04 -6.88
C ALA A 192 -17.51 -17.00 -6.20
N GLY A 193 -18.01 -18.19 -5.89
CA GLY A 193 -19.25 -18.40 -5.16
C GLY A 193 -19.29 -19.83 -4.61
N GLY A 194 -20.32 -20.14 -3.83
CA GLY A 194 -20.46 -21.43 -3.16
C GLY A 194 -20.54 -21.28 -1.64
N GLU A 195 -20.23 -22.35 -0.92
CA GLU A 195 -20.33 -22.38 0.55
C GLU A 195 -19.29 -21.47 1.23
N SER A 196 -18.06 -21.45 0.69
CA SER A 196 -16.99 -20.58 1.16
C SER A 196 -16.02 -20.26 0.02
N VAL A 197 -15.34 -19.14 0.14
CA VAL A 197 -14.30 -18.68 -0.80
C VAL A 197 -13.05 -18.33 -0.02
N SER A 198 -11.92 -18.97 -0.33
CA SER A 198 -10.62 -18.59 0.25
C SER A 198 -10.00 -17.47 -0.57
N LEU A 199 -9.82 -16.30 0.03
CA LEU A 199 -9.13 -15.18 -0.59
C LEU A 199 -7.72 -15.05 -0.01
N THR A 200 -6.74 -14.84 -0.89
CA THR A 200 -5.36 -14.53 -0.52
C THR A 200 -5.03 -13.10 -0.95
N ALA A 201 -4.61 -12.27 0.00
CA ALA A 201 -3.99 -10.98 -0.25
C ALA A 201 -2.46 -11.15 -0.26
N ALA A 202 -1.85 -11.03 -1.44
CA ALA A 202 -0.41 -11.14 -1.65
C ALA A 202 0.19 -9.79 -2.04
N THR A 203 1.34 -9.48 -1.47
CA THR A 203 2.03 -8.23 -1.74
C THR A 203 2.63 -8.24 -3.14
N THR A 204 2.35 -7.20 -3.92
CA THR A 204 3.04 -6.95 -5.20
C THR A 204 4.08 -5.85 -5.03
N SER A 205 3.75 -4.81 -4.25
CA SER A 205 4.69 -3.73 -3.95
C SER A 205 4.39 -3.19 -2.55
N ALA A 206 5.31 -3.45 -1.62
CA ALA A 206 5.15 -3.17 -0.20
C ALA A 206 5.57 -1.73 0.15
N ALA A 207 4.67 -0.96 0.78
CA ALA A 207 4.96 0.40 1.25
C ALA A 207 5.78 0.43 2.54
N THR A 208 7.03 -0.04 2.44
CA THR A 208 7.99 -0.08 3.56
C THR A 208 8.65 1.27 3.83
N GLN A 209 8.49 2.23 2.92
CA GLN A 209 9.04 3.58 3.01
C GLN A 209 7.95 4.64 2.82
N THR A 210 8.29 5.88 3.14
CA THR A 210 7.42 7.06 2.94
C THR A 210 8.19 8.11 2.17
N VAL A 211 7.49 8.90 1.34
CA VAL A 211 7.99 10.21 0.90
C VAL A 211 7.31 11.28 1.71
N VAL A 212 8.08 12.25 2.21
CA VAL A 212 7.50 13.45 2.83
C VAL A 212 7.12 14.44 1.73
N VAL A 213 5.83 14.74 1.64
CA VAL A 213 5.26 15.61 0.60
C VAL A 213 4.53 16.81 1.22
N THR A 214 4.34 17.84 0.42
CA THR A 214 3.58 19.05 0.72
C THR A 214 2.82 19.48 -0.54
N GLY A 215 1.94 20.47 -0.45
CA GLY A 215 1.29 21.05 -1.61
C GLY A 215 2.28 21.61 -2.64
N SER A 216 1.93 21.56 -3.93
CA SER A 216 2.80 22.09 -4.98
C SER A 216 3.03 23.60 -4.82
N ARG A 217 4.05 24.12 -5.52
CA ARG A 217 4.54 25.50 -5.39
C ARG A 217 4.88 25.85 -3.94
N ASP A 218 5.61 24.97 -3.26
CA ASP A 218 6.08 25.13 -1.87
C ASP A 218 4.93 25.31 -0.87
N GLY A 219 3.87 24.53 -1.06
CA GLY A 219 2.68 24.51 -0.20
C GLY A 219 1.68 25.62 -0.48
N GLN A 220 1.82 26.36 -1.59
CA GLN A 220 0.83 27.36 -1.99
C GLN A 220 -0.46 26.74 -2.52
N ASP A 221 -0.37 25.56 -3.14
CA ASP A 221 -1.53 24.80 -3.59
C ASP A 221 -1.91 23.72 -2.59
N ASN A 222 -3.20 23.45 -2.45
CA ASN A 222 -3.68 22.34 -1.65
C ASN A 222 -3.53 21.03 -2.41
N ILE A 223 -3.16 19.95 -1.70
CA ILE A 223 -3.10 18.61 -2.27
C ILE A 223 -4.54 18.12 -2.50
N GLU A 224 -4.83 17.55 -3.67
CA GLU A 224 -6.12 16.94 -3.97
C GLU A 224 -5.97 15.42 -4.15
N LEU A 225 -6.72 14.63 -3.38
CA LEU A 225 -6.89 13.21 -3.64
C LEU A 225 -8.17 13.04 -4.45
N ARG A 226 -8.04 12.73 -5.75
CA ARG A 226 -9.17 12.53 -6.67
C ARG A 226 -9.37 11.05 -6.91
N PHE A 227 -10.58 10.53 -6.72
CA PHE A 227 -10.87 9.13 -7.06
C PHE A 227 -12.31 8.90 -7.45
N GLN A 228 -12.49 7.93 -8.34
CA GLN A 228 -13.81 7.39 -8.65
C GLN A 228 -14.34 6.62 -7.44
N PRO A 229 -15.61 6.84 -7.04
CA PRO A 229 -16.19 6.12 -5.90
C PRO A 229 -16.26 4.62 -6.20
N PRO A 230 -16.19 3.76 -5.18
CA PRO A 230 -16.21 2.32 -5.40
C PRO A 230 -17.62 1.82 -5.78
N ALA A 231 -17.71 0.60 -6.32
CA ALA A 231 -18.94 0.09 -6.93
C ALA A 231 -20.15 0.12 -5.98
N GLY A 232 -21.27 0.67 -6.46
CA GLY A 232 -22.52 0.81 -5.69
C GLY A 232 -22.57 2.04 -4.79
N VAL A 233 -21.53 2.86 -4.74
CA VAL A 233 -21.50 4.16 -4.04
C VAL A 233 -21.36 5.27 -5.07
N ASP A 234 -22.10 6.37 -4.89
CA ASP A 234 -21.88 7.59 -5.67
C ASP A 234 -21.00 8.60 -4.90
N ALA A 235 -20.39 9.55 -5.60
CA ALA A 235 -19.46 10.49 -4.99
C ALA A 235 -20.13 11.34 -3.90
N SER A 236 -21.38 11.77 -4.11
CA SER A 236 -22.14 12.53 -3.12
C SER A 236 -22.47 11.70 -1.87
N GLY A 237 -22.77 10.41 -2.02
CA GLY A 237 -22.99 9.48 -0.94
C GLY A 237 -21.72 9.20 -0.13
N TRP A 238 -20.57 9.08 -0.80
CA TRP A 238 -19.28 8.96 -0.14
C TRP A 238 -18.93 10.21 0.66
N VAL A 239 -19.06 11.39 0.03
CA VAL A 239 -18.85 12.72 0.66
C VAL A 239 -19.72 12.87 1.90
N ALA A 240 -21.01 12.57 1.80
CA ALA A 240 -21.97 12.73 2.90
C ALA A 240 -21.71 11.79 4.10
N THR A 241 -20.85 10.78 3.95
CA THR A 241 -20.62 9.76 4.98
C THR A 241 -19.15 9.68 5.38
N THR A 242 -18.29 9.11 4.54
CA THR A 242 -16.84 9.00 4.81
C THR A 242 -16.16 10.35 4.70
N GLY A 243 -16.55 11.21 3.75
CA GLY A 243 -16.03 12.57 3.62
C GLY A 243 -16.29 13.43 4.86
N ALA A 244 -17.55 13.54 5.28
CA ALA A 244 -17.93 14.29 6.48
C ALA A 244 -17.22 13.80 7.76
N ARG A 245 -16.95 12.50 7.88
CA ARG A 245 -16.15 11.93 8.97
C ARG A 245 -14.68 12.33 8.86
N LEU A 246 -14.09 12.32 7.67
CA LEU A 246 -12.72 12.77 7.43
C LEU A 246 -12.53 14.25 7.83
N GLU A 247 -13.41 15.13 7.35
CA GLU A 247 -13.37 16.58 7.66
C GLU A 247 -13.49 16.85 9.16
N SER A 248 -14.41 16.16 9.84
CA SER A 248 -14.65 16.38 11.27
C SER A 248 -13.58 15.76 12.18
N SER A 249 -12.81 14.78 11.70
CA SER A 249 -11.81 14.06 12.51
C SER A 249 -10.37 14.45 12.22
N ASN A 250 -10.08 15.14 11.11
CA ASN A 250 -8.71 15.50 10.73
C ASN A 250 -8.63 16.98 10.31
N ASP A 251 -7.90 17.77 11.09
CA ASP A 251 -7.75 19.22 10.90
C ASP A 251 -6.91 19.61 9.66
N ARG A 252 -6.37 18.62 8.95
CA ARG A 252 -5.62 18.78 7.70
C ARG A 252 -6.52 18.72 6.46
N VAL A 253 -7.77 18.28 6.61
CA VAL A 253 -8.75 18.23 5.53
C VAL A 253 -9.46 19.58 5.47
N ILE A 254 -9.38 20.25 4.32
CA ILE A 254 -10.02 21.54 4.07
C ILE A 254 -11.45 21.36 3.59
N ASP A 255 -11.64 20.42 2.65
CA ASP A 255 -12.92 20.17 1.99
C ASP A 255 -12.94 18.75 1.42
N VAL A 256 -14.12 18.15 1.36
CA VAL A 256 -14.41 16.91 0.66
C VAL A 256 -15.63 17.09 -0.20
N ALA A 257 -15.44 17.08 -1.52
CA ALA A 257 -16.47 17.41 -2.48
C ALA A 257 -16.65 16.34 -3.57
N SER A 258 -17.82 16.37 -4.21
CA SER A 258 -18.12 15.57 -5.40
C SER A 258 -17.97 16.47 -6.64
N THR A 259 -16.99 16.17 -7.49
CA THR A 259 -16.70 16.95 -8.71
C THR A 259 -16.68 16.04 -9.92
N GLY A 260 -17.58 16.28 -10.89
CA GLY A 260 -17.59 15.51 -12.15
C GLY A 260 -17.93 14.02 -12.00
N GLY A 261 -18.48 13.60 -10.86
CA GLY A 261 -18.73 12.19 -10.54
C GLY A 261 -17.63 11.52 -9.70
N ASP A 262 -16.51 12.22 -9.48
CA ASP A 262 -15.42 11.79 -8.62
C ASP A 262 -15.53 12.42 -7.23
N VAL A 263 -14.90 11.78 -6.25
CA VAL A 263 -14.62 12.37 -4.94
C VAL A 263 -13.30 13.13 -5.01
N VAL A 264 -13.28 14.32 -4.43
CA VAL A 264 -12.07 15.15 -4.25
C VAL A 264 -11.91 15.44 -2.76
N VAL A 265 -10.82 14.96 -2.17
CA VAL A 265 -10.42 15.30 -0.80
C VAL A 265 -9.30 16.34 -0.88
N THR A 266 -9.57 17.55 -0.43
CA THR A 266 -8.62 18.66 -0.44
C THR A 266 -7.91 18.75 0.91
N LEU A 267 -6.58 18.63 0.90
CA LEU A 267 -5.72 18.68 2.08
C LEU A 267 -4.94 20.00 2.12
N ASP A 268 -4.73 20.53 3.33
CA ASP A 268 -3.94 21.74 3.57
C ASP A 268 -2.51 21.57 3.05
N GLY A 269 -2.22 22.24 1.93
CA GLY A 269 -0.95 22.15 1.21
C GLY A 269 0.24 22.76 1.95
N THR A 270 -0.03 23.65 2.92
CA THR A 270 1.01 24.25 3.75
C THR A 270 1.61 23.27 4.76
N ARG A 271 0.96 22.11 4.95
CA ARG A 271 1.39 21.07 5.87
C ARG A 271 2.10 19.94 5.13
N ARG A 272 2.94 19.23 5.88
CA ARG A 272 3.65 18.04 5.39
C ARG A 272 2.85 16.77 5.66
N TYR A 273 2.96 15.81 4.74
CA TYR A 273 2.34 14.49 4.81
C TYR A 273 3.37 13.40 4.52
N ARG A 274 3.16 12.20 5.05
CA ARG A 274 3.91 11.00 4.68
C ARG A 274 3.08 10.21 3.68
N LEU A 275 3.51 10.21 2.43
CA LEU A 275 2.87 9.47 1.34
C LEU A 275 3.41 8.04 1.29
N GLN A 276 2.48 7.07 1.25
CA GLN A 276 2.75 5.66 1.05
C GLN A 276 1.80 5.10 0.00
N THR A 277 2.35 4.47 -1.05
CA THR A 277 1.55 3.78 -2.05
C THR A 277 1.95 2.31 -2.07
N ALA A 278 0.98 1.41 -1.93
CA ALA A 278 1.21 -0.04 -1.94
C ALA A 278 0.35 -0.70 -3.02
N VAL A 279 0.79 -1.85 -3.52
CA VAL A 279 0.01 -2.70 -4.42
C VAL A 279 -0.14 -4.08 -3.82
N VAL A 280 -1.39 -4.53 -3.70
CA VAL A 280 -1.76 -5.85 -3.21
C VAL A 280 -2.57 -6.56 -4.27
N THR A 281 -2.20 -7.79 -4.58
CA THR A 281 -3.00 -8.68 -5.43
C THR A 281 -3.91 -9.51 -4.55
N VAL A 282 -5.21 -9.49 -4.82
CA VAL A 282 -6.18 -10.39 -4.21
C VAL A 282 -6.55 -11.46 -5.24
N GLN A 283 -6.45 -12.71 -4.84
CA GLN A 283 -6.78 -13.87 -5.67
C GLN A 283 -7.55 -14.89 -4.84
N ASP A 284 -8.37 -15.72 -5.50
CA ASP A 284 -8.94 -16.88 -4.84
C ASP A 284 -7.93 -18.03 -4.75
N GLY A 285 -8.21 -18.99 -3.88
CA GLY A 285 -7.29 -20.10 -3.58
C GLY A 285 -7.14 -21.16 -4.68
N ASP A 286 -7.96 -21.11 -5.74
CA ASP A 286 -7.89 -22.05 -6.86
C ASP A 286 -6.90 -21.59 -7.92
N ASP A 287 -6.70 -20.28 -8.05
CA ASP A 287 -5.59 -19.72 -8.80
C ASP A 287 -4.30 -19.82 -7.99
N GLY A 288 -3.51 -20.86 -8.28
CA GLY A 288 -2.07 -20.93 -8.01
C GLY A 288 -1.26 -19.86 -8.78
N GLY A 289 -1.87 -18.69 -9.01
CA GLY A 289 -1.37 -17.57 -9.77
C GLY A 289 -0.12 -17.01 -9.12
N THR A 290 0.95 -17.01 -9.89
CA THR A 290 2.19 -16.29 -9.60
C THR A 290 1.84 -14.87 -9.18
N THR A 291 2.37 -14.43 -8.04
CA THR A 291 2.49 -13.02 -7.67
C THR A 291 2.69 -12.20 -8.94
N ASN A 292 1.78 -11.28 -9.25
CA ASN A 292 2.02 -10.27 -10.29
C ASN A 292 3.47 -9.82 -10.13
N GLY A 293 4.28 -9.99 -11.19
CA GLY A 293 5.73 -10.00 -11.12
C GLY A 293 6.34 -8.87 -10.30
N GLU A 294 7.53 -9.09 -9.76
CA GLU A 294 8.27 -8.08 -8.99
C GLU A 294 8.17 -6.71 -9.68
N PRO A 295 7.89 -5.64 -8.92
CA PRO A 295 7.58 -4.36 -9.51
C PRO A 295 8.77 -3.82 -10.29
N ASP A 296 8.51 -3.27 -11.48
CA ASP A 296 9.57 -2.76 -12.34
C ASP A 296 10.34 -1.59 -11.66
N PRO A 297 11.68 -1.54 -11.79
CA PRO A 297 12.46 -0.36 -11.46
C PRO A 297 11.90 0.88 -12.15
N ALA A 298 11.80 1.99 -11.42
CA ALA A 298 11.34 3.27 -11.96
C ALA A 298 12.37 4.38 -11.76
N TYR A 299 13.04 4.41 -10.61
CA TYR A 299 14.05 5.41 -10.35
C TYR A 299 15.09 4.94 -9.32
N VAL A 300 16.22 5.62 -9.26
CA VAL A 300 17.32 5.33 -8.33
C VAL A 300 17.63 6.56 -7.49
N THR A 301 17.96 6.36 -6.21
CA THR A 301 18.30 7.44 -5.29
C THR A 301 19.50 7.09 -4.42
N THR A 302 20.19 8.12 -3.90
CA THR A 302 21.33 7.95 -2.99
C THR A 302 20.85 7.71 -1.56
N VAL A 303 21.54 6.81 -0.83
CA VAL A 303 21.22 6.54 0.58
C VAL A 303 22.08 7.38 1.54
N LEU A 304 23.34 7.64 1.19
CA LEU A 304 24.35 8.25 2.08
C LEU A 304 24.64 9.73 1.77
N GLY A 305 23.62 10.46 1.32
CA GLY A 305 23.77 11.84 0.82
C GLY A 305 24.38 11.87 -0.59
N GLN A 306 24.57 13.07 -1.14
CA GLN A 306 25.04 13.26 -2.52
C GLN A 306 26.49 13.71 -2.63
N SER A 307 27.15 14.06 -1.51
CA SER A 307 28.54 14.52 -1.54
C SER A 307 29.32 14.14 -0.28
N ARG A 308 30.62 13.87 -0.42
CA ARG A 308 31.51 13.58 0.70
C ARG A 308 32.93 14.09 0.46
N VAL A 309 33.56 14.54 1.54
CA VAL A 309 34.98 14.90 1.58
C VAL A 309 35.77 13.77 2.25
N VAL A 310 36.79 13.23 1.59
CA VAL A 310 37.60 12.10 2.10
C VAL A 310 39.10 12.31 1.91
N PRO A 311 39.96 11.70 2.76
CA PRO A 311 41.40 11.64 2.50
C PRO A 311 41.75 10.80 1.28
N PRO A 312 42.94 11.00 0.67
CA PRO A 312 43.44 10.13 -0.38
C PRO A 312 43.56 8.68 0.08
N ASN A 313 43.45 7.72 -0.86
CA ASN A 313 43.52 6.27 -0.61
C ASN A 313 42.46 5.72 0.37
N THR A 314 41.35 6.44 0.56
CA THR A 314 40.22 5.96 1.35
C THR A 314 39.33 5.03 0.52
N GLU A 315 38.95 3.89 1.07
CA GLU A 315 37.86 3.08 0.51
C GLU A 315 36.53 3.63 0.97
N LEU A 316 35.60 3.82 0.03
CA LEU A 316 34.31 4.46 0.28
C LEU A 316 33.17 3.60 -0.25
N PRO A 317 32.30 3.04 0.61
CA PRO A 317 31.09 2.38 0.14
C PRO A 317 30.10 3.42 -0.41
N ILE A 318 29.64 3.17 -1.63
CA ILE A 318 28.60 3.95 -2.30
C ILE A 318 27.37 3.05 -2.40
N VAL A 319 26.29 3.48 -1.76
CA VAL A 319 25.02 2.74 -1.70
C VAL A 319 23.92 3.57 -2.35
N VAL A 320 23.24 2.96 -3.30
CA VAL A 320 22.03 3.50 -3.93
C VAL A 320 20.86 2.56 -3.67
N GLU A 321 19.66 3.11 -3.78
CA GLU A 321 18.40 2.40 -3.62
C GLU A 321 17.57 2.58 -4.88
N VAL A 322 17.16 1.47 -5.49
CA VAL A 322 16.28 1.42 -6.64
C VAL A 322 14.86 1.21 -6.15
N ARG A 323 13.95 2.03 -6.66
CA ARG A 323 12.54 2.03 -6.27
C ARG A 323 11.65 1.92 -7.50
N ASP A 324 10.47 1.36 -7.29
CA ASP A 324 9.43 1.25 -8.30
C ASP A 324 8.61 2.53 -8.41
N ARG A 325 7.59 2.46 -9.27
CA ARG A 325 6.69 3.58 -9.55
C ARG A 325 5.74 3.97 -8.42
N TYR A 326 5.72 3.20 -7.33
CA TYR A 326 4.96 3.44 -6.10
C TYR A 326 5.87 3.85 -4.94
N ASN A 327 7.14 4.16 -5.22
CA ASN A 327 8.16 4.52 -4.24
C ASN A 327 8.59 3.37 -3.31
N ASN A 328 8.50 2.11 -3.78
CA ASN A 328 8.87 0.96 -2.97
C ASN A 328 10.16 0.30 -3.49
N PRO A 329 11.02 -0.25 -2.61
CA PRO A 329 12.27 -0.85 -3.02
C PRO A 329 12.10 -2.03 -3.99
N VAL A 330 12.97 -2.14 -5.00
CA VAL A 330 12.92 -3.22 -6.00
C VAL A 330 14.11 -4.16 -5.83
N SER A 331 13.84 -5.43 -5.55
CA SER A 331 14.84 -6.50 -5.51
C SER A 331 15.26 -6.93 -6.91
N GLY A 332 16.51 -7.35 -7.09
CA GLY A 332 17.01 -7.92 -8.36
C GLY A 332 17.19 -6.90 -9.50
N ALA A 333 16.95 -5.61 -9.28
CA ALA A 333 17.17 -4.57 -10.28
C ALA A 333 18.66 -4.44 -10.61
N THR A 334 18.99 -4.33 -11.91
CA THR A 334 20.36 -4.12 -12.37
C THR A 334 20.74 -2.65 -12.28
N VAL A 335 21.85 -2.36 -11.60
CA VAL A 335 22.43 -1.02 -11.48
C VAL A 335 23.83 -1.02 -12.08
N GLU A 336 24.10 -0.10 -13.00
CA GLU A 336 25.42 0.14 -13.57
C GLU A 336 26.08 1.34 -12.90
N PHE A 337 27.28 1.15 -12.33
CA PHE A 337 28.08 2.20 -11.74
C PHE A 337 29.19 2.64 -12.68
N SER A 338 29.36 3.94 -12.81
CA SER A 338 30.50 4.56 -13.49
C SER A 338 31.14 5.60 -12.58
N VAL A 339 32.42 5.91 -12.84
CA VAL A 339 33.14 6.92 -12.08
C VAL A 339 34.03 7.75 -13.01
N THR A 340 34.05 9.07 -12.78
CA THR A 340 34.86 10.00 -13.57
C THR A 340 36.33 9.97 -13.15
N ASN A 341 37.19 10.72 -13.87
CA ASN A 341 38.58 11.01 -13.49
C ASN A 341 39.46 9.79 -13.16
N GLY A 342 39.18 8.65 -13.81
CA GLY A 342 39.97 7.42 -13.67
C GLY A 342 39.81 6.71 -12.33
N GLY A 343 38.73 6.95 -11.60
CA GLY A 343 38.39 6.21 -10.39
C GLY A 343 38.17 4.71 -10.65
N SER A 344 38.16 3.91 -9.59
CA SER A 344 37.93 2.46 -9.68
C SER A 344 37.05 1.92 -8.55
N PHE A 345 36.45 0.76 -8.77
CA PHE A 345 35.69 0.01 -7.77
C PHE A 345 36.39 -1.30 -7.41
N VAL A 346 36.13 -1.81 -6.21
CA VAL A 346 36.43 -3.22 -5.88
C VAL A 346 35.37 -4.11 -6.53
N GLY A 347 35.80 -5.01 -7.41
CA GLY A 347 34.91 -5.99 -8.03
C GLY A 347 34.12 -5.45 -9.22
N PRO A 348 32.94 -6.01 -9.53
CA PRO A 348 32.14 -5.58 -10.67
C PRO A 348 31.52 -4.19 -10.43
N SER A 349 31.32 -3.44 -11.52
CA SER A 349 30.60 -2.17 -11.50
C SER A 349 29.12 -2.32 -11.85
N THR A 350 28.66 -3.54 -12.15
CA THR A 350 27.24 -3.85 -12.38
C THR A 350 26.75 -4.72 -11.24
N ILE A 351 25.77 -4.24 -10.48
CA ILE A 351 25.29 -4.86 -9.25
C ILE A 351 23.78 -5.04 -9.32
N SER A 352 23.29 -6.21 -8.90
CA SER A 352 21.86 -6.44 -8.68
C SER A 352 21.47 -6.02 -7.26
N THR A 353 20.33 -5.35 -7.12
CA THR A 353 19.83 -4.92 -5.81
C THR A 353 19.43 -6.09 -4.91
N ASN A 354 19.58 -5.91 -3.59
CA ASN A 354 19.09 -6.84 -2.59
C ASN A 354 17.58 -6.66 -2.29
N ALA A 355 17.03 -7.43 -1.34
CA ALA A 355 15.62 -7.35 -0.93
C ALA A 355 15.16 -5.96 -0.40
N GLY A 356 16.10 -5.11 0.03
CA GLY A 356 15.83 -3.72 0.41
C GLY A 356 16.00 -2.73 -0.74
N GLY A 357 16.10 -3.20 -1.99
CA GLY A 357 16.31 -2.41 -3.19
C GLY A 357 17.69 -1.77 -3.30
N ARG A 358 18.69 -2.26 -2.54
CA ARG A 358 20.00 -1.59 -2.46
C ARG A 358 21.06 -2.28 -3.28
N ALA A 359 21.83 -1.47 -4.00
CA ALA A 359 23.06 -1.86 -4.68
C ALA A 359 24.25 -1.08 -4.10
N GLU A 360 25.37 -1.77 -3.91
CA GLU A 360 26.57 -1.20 -3.28
C GLU A 360 27.82 -1.51 -4.10
N VAL A 361 28.67 -0.50 -4.28
CA VAL A 361 30.04 -0.64 -4.77
C VAL A 361 31.01 0.01 -3.78
N VAL A 362 32.24 -0.50 -3.72
CA VAL A 362 33.30 0.10 -2.91
C VAL A 362 34.24 0.87 -3.83
N PHE A 363 34.18 2.20 -3.77
CA PHE A 363 35.09 3.09 -4.50
C PHE A 363 36.47 3.08 -3.84
N THR A 364 37.54 3.00 -4.65
CA THR A 364 38.93 2.89 -4.16
C THR A 364 39.86 3.90 -4.80
N GLY A 365 40.93 4.20 -4.07
CA GLY A 365 42.07 4.96 -4.59
C GLY A 365 41.79 6.41 -4.99
N PRO A 366 41.01 7.22 -4.24
CA PRO A 366 40.92 8.64 -4.52
C PRO A 366 42.31 9.30 -4.49
N THR A 367 42.65 10.01 -5.56
CA THR A 367 43.90 10.78 -5.66
C THR A 367 43.71 12.16 -5.02
N ALA A 368 44.72 12.63 -4.30
CA ALA A 368 44.69 13.95 -3.64
C ALA A 368 44.34 15.07 -4.63
N ASN A 369 43.55 16.06 -4.18
CA ASN A 369 43.11 17.21 -4.98
C ASN A 369 42.36 16.84 -6.26
N THR A 370 41.72 15.67 -6.29
CA THR A 370 40.87 15.23 -7.40
C THR A 370 39.43 15.18 -6.91
N GLU A 371 38.50 15.55 -7.79
CA GLU A 371 37.08 15.38 -7.57
C GLU A 371 36.62 14.18 -8.40
N TYR A 372 35.78 13.32 -7.83
CA TYR A 372 35.19 12.19 -8.54
C TYR A 372 33.67 12.29 -8.47
N THR A 373 33.00 11.87 -9.53
CA THR A 373 31.55 11.67 -9.51
C THR A 373 31.30 10.20 -9.81
N VAL A 374 30.68 9.51 -8.86
CA VAL A 374 30.18 8.15 -9.06
C VAL A 374 28.73 8.26 -9.49
N THR A 375 28.39 7.72 -10.65
CA THR A 375 27.01 7.69 -11.16
C THR A 375 26.52 6.27 -11.19
N ALA A 376 25.37 6.04 -10.55
CA ALA A 376 24.60 4.81 -10.64
C ALA A 376 23.44 5.02 -11.62
N THR A 377 23.33 4.17 -12.63
CA THR A 377 22.30 4.23 -13.66
C THR A 377 21.49 2.94 -13.66
N ILE A 378 20.18 3.07 -13.80
CA ILE A 378 19.25 1.97 -14.07
C ILE A 378 18.61 2.16 -15.45
N LEU A 379 17.98 1.09 -15.97
CA LEU A 379 17.31 1.11 -17.27
C LEU A 379 18.26 1.57 -18.38
N ASP A 380 17.89 2.59 -19.16
CA ASP A 380 18.75 3.21 -20.18
C ASP A 380 19.28 4.60 -19.76
N GLY A 381 18.91 5.10 -18.58
CA GLY A 381 19.33 6.40 -18.05
C GLY A 381 18.81 7.58 -18.86
N SER A 382 17.72 7.40 -19.61
CA SER A 382 17.11 8.44 -20.45
C SER A 382 16.45 9.54 -19.61
N GLU A 383 15.93 9.16 -18.44
CA GLU A 383 15.32 10.09 -17.49
C GLU A 383 16.27 10.47 -16.36
N THR A 384 16.18 11.71 -15.89
CA THR A 384 17.12 12.22 -14.87
C THR A 384 17.05 11.46 -13.53
N TYR A 385 15.89 10.89 -13.19
CA TYR A 385 15.68 10.09 -11.99
C TYR A 385 16.17 8.63 -12.15
N GLU A 386 16.54 8.20 -13.36
CA GLU A 386 17.15 6.88 -13.64
C GLU A 386 18.66 6.89 -13.40
N SER A 387 19.24 8.04 -13.06
CA SER A 387 20.64 8.17 -12.67
C SER A 387 20.80 8.93 -11.35
N ALA A 388 21.57 8.38 -10.42
CA ALA A 388 21.92 9.02 -9.16
C ALA A 388 23.43 9.25 -9.11
N SER A 389 23.84 10.49 -8.83
CA SER A 389 25.25 10.86 -8.73
C SER A 389 25.67 11.14 -7.29
N TYR A 390 26.91 10.76 -6.98
CA TYR A 390 27.58 10.96 -5.71
C TYR A 390 28.94 11.63 -5.94
N ASP A 391 29.11 12.84 -5.42
CA ASP A 391 30.33 13.62 -5.58
C ASP A 391 31.32 13.39 -4.45
N ILE A 392 32.57 13.11 -4.79
CA ILE A 392 33.65 12.78 -3.85
C ILE A 392 34.76 13.80 -4.03
N GLN A 393 34.99 14.57 -2.97
CA GLN A 393 36.02 15.59 -2.88
C GLN A 393 37.20 15.03 -2.09
N VAL A 394 38.41 15.02 -2.67
CA VAL A 394 39.58 14.44 -2.01
C VAL A 394 40.46 15.52 -1.42
N THR A 395 40.71 15.47 -0.11
CA THR A 395 41.53 16.46 0.59
C THR A 395 42.97 16.47 0.10
N GLN A 396 43.71 17.55 0.40
CA GLN A 396 45.13 17.62 0.10
C GLN A 396 45.87 16.43 0.72
N GLY A 397 46.80 15.83 -0.05
CA GLY A 397 47.70 14.80 0.47
C GLY A 397 48.63 15.35 1.55
N PRO A 398 49.25 14.51 2.38
CA PRO A 398 50.23 14.96 3.36
C PRO A 398 51.30 15.78 2.64
N GLN A 399 51.40 17.07 2.98
CA GLN A 399 52.50 17.91 2.52
C GLN A 399 53.77 17.30 3.08
N GLY A 400 54.53 16.61 2.23
CA GLY A 400 55.90 16.23 2.55
C GLY A 400 56.66 17.50 2.87
N GLN A 401 56.91 17.72 4.15
CA GLN A 401 57.75 18.80 4.64
C GLN A 401 59.12 18.56 4.03
N GLN A 402 59.42 19.28 2.95
CA GLN A 402 60.69 19.22 2.25
C GLN A 402 61.71 19.89 3.17
N GLY A 403 62.23 19.10 4.13
CA GLY A 403 63.32 19.47 5.03
C GLY A 403 64.61 19.59 4.25
N GLY A 404 64.74 20.64 3.45
CA GLY A 404 66.00 21.09 2.86
C GLY A 404 66.92 21.67 3.93
N GLY A 405 67.44 20.82 4.80
CA GLY A 405 68.50 21.15 5.76
C GLY A 405 69.87 20.78 5.20
N GLY A 406 70.28 21.42 4.11
CA GLY A 406 71.64 21.33 3.58
C GLY A 406 72.63 21.84 4.61
N GLY A 407 73.62 21.01 4.93
CA GLY A 407 74.67 21.33 5.89
C GLY A 407 75.56 22.48 5.44
N ASN A 408 76.12 23.17 6.43
CA ASN A 408 77.41 23.83 6.29
C ASN A 408 78.22 23.55 7.54
N GLY A 409 79.16 22.61 7.40
CA GLY A 409 80.34 22.56 8.25
C GLY A 409 81.37 23.54 7.71
N GLN A 410 81.82 24.47 8.55
CA GLN A 410 83.14 25.08 8.44
C GLN A 410 83.61 25.45 9.83
N GLY A 411 84.65 24.77 10.27
CA GLY A 411 85.43 25.14 11.44
C GLY A 411 86.50 26.19 11.08
N GLY A 412 87.04 26.85 12.10
CA GLY A 412 88.31 27.56 12.02
C GLY A 412 88.41 28.86 12.83
N GLY A 413 88.97 28.75 14.03
CA GLY A 413 90.13 29.55 14.46
C GLY A 413 89.98 31.06 14.79
N GLN A 414 90.03 31.34 16.10
CA GLN A 414 90.87 32.33 16.81
C GLN A 414 91.04 33.79 16.31
N GLY A 415 90.82 34.75 17.22
CA GLY A 415 91.66 35.95 17.31
C GLY A 415 91.03 37.25 17.84
N GLY A 416 91.23 37.54 19.14
CA GLY A 416 91.69 38.85 19.64
C GLY A 416 90.80 40.10 19.63
N GLY A 417 90.40 40.55 20.83
CA GLY A 417 90.88 41.83 21.42
C GLY A 417 90.20 43.18 21.10
N GLN A 418 89.83 43.87 22.20
CA GLN A 418 89.56 45.32 22.37
C GLN A 418 88.25 45.86 21.76
N GLY A 419 87.42 46.70 22.40
CA GLY A 419 87.48 47.43 23.66
C GLY A 419 86.67 48.73 23.54
N GLY A 420 85.79 49.03 24.52
CA GLY A 420 85.48 50.40 24.96
C GLY A 420 84.22 51.13 24.43
N GLY A 421 83.44 51.69 25.38
CA GLY A 421 82.52 52.85 25.22
C GLY A 421 81.03 52.51 25.33
N GLN A 422 80.40 52.37 26.52
CA GLN A 422 79.89 53.40 27.45
C GLN A 422 79.05 54.55 26.85
N GLY A 423 77.80 54.70 27.34
CA GLY A 423 77.19 56.01 27.57
C GLY A 423 75.67 56.16 27.36
N ASN A 424 74.90 56.11 28.46
CA ASN A 424 73.55 56.66 28.74
C ASN A 424 72.36 56.24 27.84
N ASN A 425 71.25 55.75 28.39
CA ASN A 425 70.40 56.39 29.42
C ASN A 425 69.63 55.34 30.24
#